data_AF-A0A850BM05-F1
#
_entry.id   AF-A0A850BM05-F1
#
_cell.length_a   1.000
_cell.length_b   1.000
_cell.length_c   1.000
_cell.angle_alpha   90.00
_cell.angle_beta   90.00
_cell.angle_gamma   90.00
#
_symmetry.space_group_name_H-M   'P 1'
#
loop_
_entity.id
_entity.type
_entity.pdbx_description
1 polymer ?
#
loop_
_entity_poly.entity_id
_entity_poly.type
_entity_poly.pdbx_seq_one_letter_code
_entity_poly.pdbx_strand_id
1 'polypeptide(L)'
;MRLLDTVLLSALQGLTEVLPVSRSGHGAVARLWLTSDEGALTLEGVLQLSTAAAAAIAASRMRPARIAAAVVPAPPMVACRRRVSPEGQAYMVRTAPDANYPEENPIDREMGYIVFEELGGKPLAVLFNFGCHNNMVGRVLSADMFGRAGEVLREKLGDVATVSLAAPCGDVSFMGLDGKKLVSDEHAAGRAIAGAILESFPKVERSEPRAVHVSSVVRRIPDRPYDPADFVYDQGRGSSPAALAFHKLRYEPEEAAVRVRGQTYCDVEIQAIAIGSVAIVTNPAELFSIFGLTIRRQSPFPVTIVSELTNGYCGYVPTRQSFKHGGYETYRTVYTSRLAKDAGDQIVDISLEVLRAVQTQQATGKPTRDDAR
;
A
#
# COMPACT_ATOMS: atom_id res chain seq x y z
N MET A 1 3.20 15.43 -29.45
CA MET A 1 2.98 16.07 -28.13
C MET A 1 3.45 17.51 -28.24
N ARG A 2 2.61 18.51 -27.97
CA ARG A 2 3.02 19.93 -28.10
C ARG A 2 3.89 20.33 -26.90
N LEU A 3 4.73 21.34 -27.05
CA LEU A 3 5.64 21.80 -25.99
C LEU A 3 4.87 22.18 -24.71
N LEU A 4 3.67 22.75 -24.86
CA LEU A 4 2.78 23.08 -23.74
C LEU A 4 2.36 21.83 -22.95
N ASP A 5 1.97 20.75 -23.64
CA ASP A 5 1.58 19.49 -23.01
C ASP A 5 2.76 18.88 -22.24
N THR A 6 3.96 18.99 -22.79
CA THR A 6 5.20 18.49 -22.18
C THR A 6 5.54 19.27 -20.90
N VAL A 7 5.40 20.61 -20.93
CA VAL A 7 5.64 21.48 -19.78
C VAL A 7 4.60 21.25 -18.69
N LEU A 8 3.33 21.10 -19.06
CA LEU A 8 2.25 20.82 -18.12
C LEU A 8 2.49 19.47 -17.45
N LEU A 9 2.61 18.39 -18.23
CA LEU A 9 2.84 17.04 -17.71
C LEU A 9 4.11 16.94 -16.86
N SER A 10 5.19 17.64 -17.23
CA SER A 10 6.42 17.69 -16.42
C SER A 10 6.23 18.45 -15.09
N ALA A 11 5.41 19.50 -15.08
CA ALA A 11 5.07 20.22 -13.85
C ALA A 11 4.13 19.41 -12.94
N LEU A 12 3.17 18.67 -13.51
CA LEU A 12 2.30 17.76 -12.75
C LEU A 12 3.07 16.56 -12.20
N GLN A 13 3.98 15.99 -13.00
CA GLN A 13 4.92 14.97 -12.57
C GLN A 13 5.83 15.50 -11.44
N GLY A 14 6.37 16.72 -11.56
CA GLY A 14 7.16 17.37 -10.50
C GLY A 14 6.41 17.55 -9.18
N LEU A 15 5.09 17.80 -9.22
CA LEU A 15 4.25 17.90 -8.02
C LEU A 15 3.96 16.53 -7.38
N THR A 16 3.93 15.45 -8.16
CA THR A 16 3.79 14.08 -7.65
C THR A 16 5.11 13.47 -7.17
N GLU A 17 6.26 14.05 -7.52
CA GLU A 17 7.58 13.57 -7.04
C GLU A 17 7.87 13.93 -5.57
N VAL A 18 7.16 14.91 -5.00
CA VAL A 18 7.35 15.36 -3.59
C VAL A 18 6.25 14.82 -2.65
N LEU A 19 5.09 14.47 -3.19
CA LEU A 19 3.95 13.97 -2.41
C LEU A 19 3.96 12.43 -2.38
N PRO A 20 3.52 11.78 -1.29
CA PRO A 20 3.39 10.32 -1.21
C PRO A 20 2.14 9.85 -1.96
N VAL A 21 1.98 10.28 -3.21
CA VAL A 21 0.90 9.90 -4.11
C VAL A 21 1.47 8.92 -5.13
N SER A 22 0.88 7.73 -5.20
CA SER A 22 1.39 6.61 -5.99
C SER A 22 1.75 6.98 -7.45
N ARG A 23 3.04 7.17 -7.73
CA ARG A 23 3.59 7.38 -9.09
C ARG A 23 3.22 6.23 -10.03
N SER A 24 3.15 5.02 -9.48
CA SER A 24 2.89 3.77 -10.19
C SER A 24 1.43 3.33 -10.17
N GLY A 25 0.62 3.72 -9.18
CA GLY A 25 -0.77 3.29 -9.08
C GLY A 25 -1.55 3.75 -10.29
N HIS A 26 -1.28 4.96 -10.77
CA HIS A 26 -1.83 5.50 -12.00
C HIS A 26 -1.35 4.73 -13.25
N GLY A 27 -0.05 4.41 -13.35
CA GLY A 27 0.51 3.64 -14.48
C GLY A 27 0.19 2.14 -14.45
N ALA A 28 0.01 1.56 -13.26
CA ALA A 28 -0.34 0.16 -13.04
C ALA A 28 -1.84 -0.03 -13.27
N VAL A 29 -2.71 0.87 -12.82
CA VAL A 29 -4.14 0.86 -13.17
C VAL A 29 -4.31 0.99 -14.69
N ALA A 30 -3.59 1.89 -15.35
CA ALA A 30 -3.63 2.01 -16.82
C ALA A 30 -3.17 0.72 -17.55
N ARG A 31 -2.12 0.05 -17.04
CA ARG A 31 -1.59 -1.21 -17.63
C ARG A 31 -2.38 -2.46 -17.25
N LEU A 32 -3.05 -2.48 -16.09
CA LEU A 32 -3.81 -3.63 -15.57
C LEU A 32 -5.24 -3.66 -16.09
N TRP A 33 -5.82 -2.50 -16.43
CA TRP A 33 -7.23 -2.40 -16.80
C TRP A 33 -7.48 -2.25 -18.29
N LEU A 34 -6.47 -1.93 -19.09
CA LEU A 34 -6.68 -1.59 -20.49
C LEU A 34 -5.59 -2.22 -21.34
N THR A 35 -6.03 -2.96 -22.36
CA THR A 35 -5.25 -3.25 -23.57
C THR A 35 -4.66 -1.95 -24.09
N SER A 36 -3.59 -2.05 -24.89
CA SER A 36 -2.83 -0.95 -25.49
C SER A 36 -3.62 -0.10 -26.50
N ASP A 37 -4.85 0.28 -26.15
CA ASP A 37 -5.76 1.12 -26.91
C ASP A 37 -5.74 2.55 -26.36
N GLU A 38 -6.11 3.52 -27.19
CA GLU A 38 -6.10 4.98 -26.91
C GLU A 38 -6.77 5.39 -25.57
N GLY A 39 -7.66 4.55 -25.04
CA GLY A 39 -8.31 4.74 -23.73
C GLY A 39 -7.33 4.73 -22.54
N ALA A 40 -6.23 3.99 -22.60
CA ALA A 40 -5.27 3.87 -21.49
C ALA A 40 -4.49 5.19 -21.27
N LEU A 41 -4.04 5.81 -22.36
CA LEU A 41 -3.35 7.11 -22.32
C LEU A 41 -4.28 8.23 -21.84
N THR A 42 -5.56 8.15 -22.21
CA THR A 42 -6.57 9.12 -21.78
C THR A 42 -6.80 9.04 -20.27
N LEU A 43 -6.90 7.83 -19.70
CA LEU A 43 -7.07 7.65 -18.26
C LEU A 43 -5.84 8.12 -17.48
N GLU A 44 -4.63 7.79 -17.93
CA GLU A 44 -3.39 8.25 -17.29
C GLU A 44 -3.31 9.78 -17.24
N GLY A 45 -3.63 10.46 -18.35
CA GLY A 45 -3.69 11.92 -18.39
C GLY A 45 -4.73 12.51 -17.44
N VAL A 46 -5.93 11.92 -17.38
CA VAL A 46 -6.98 12.33 -16.43
C VAL A 46 -6.50 12.20 -14.98
N LEU A 47 -5.83 11.11 -14.64
CA LEU A 47 -5.34 10.85 -13.29
C LEU A 47 -4.24 11.83 -12.87
N GLN A 48 -3.29 12.12 -13.75
CA GLN A 48 -2.23 13.09 -13.50
C GLN A 48 -2.79 14.52 -13.34
N LEU A 49 -3.69 14.93 -14.24
CA LEU A 49 -4.37 16.23 -14.16
C LEU A 49 -5.21 16.37 -12.89
N SER A 50 -5.95 15.31 -12.52
CA SER A 50 -6.77 15.31 -11.30
C SER A 50 -5.91 15.40 -10.04
N THR A 51 -4.78 14.71 -9.99
CA THR A 51 -3.84 14.76 -8.86
C THR A 51 -3.26 16.17 -8.69
N ALA A 52 -2.81 16.78 -9.77
CA ALA A 52 -2.29 18.12 -9.73
C ALA A 52 -3.36 19.17 -9.42
N ALA A 53 -4.57 19.02 -9.95
CA ALA A 53 -5.69 19.88 -9.60
C ALA A 53 -6.04 19.77 -8.10
N ALA A 54 -6.03 18.57 -7.53
CA ALA A 54 -6.25 18.37 -6.10
C ALA A 54 -5.17 19.08 -5.25
N ALA A 55 -3.89 19.00 -5.66
CA ALA A 55 -2.80 19.71 -5.01
C ALA A 55 -2.96 21.25 -5.11
N ALA A 56 -3.33 21.77 -6.29
CA ALA A 56 -3.57 23.19 -6.49
C ALA A 56 -4.77 23.71 -5.66
N ILE A 57 -5.85 22.93 -5.59
CA ILE A 57 -7.01 23.24 -4.74
C ILE A 57 -6.61 23.22 -3.26
N ALA A 58 -5.82 22.24 -2.81
CA ALA A 58 -5.32 22.19 -1.44
C ALA A 58 -4.44 23.41 -1.10
N ALA A 59 -3.52 23.78 -2.01
CA ALA A 59 -2.65 24.94 -1.85
C ALA A 59 -3.42 26.27 -1.76
N SER A 60 -4.49 26.44 -2.55
CA SER A 60 -5.35 27.63 -2.48
C SER A 60 -6.24 27.69 -1.23
N ARG A 61 -6.35 26.58 -0.48
CA ARG A 61 -7.15 26.46 0.75
C ARG A 61 -6.31 26.27 2.01
N MET A 62 -5.03 26.64 1.95
CA MET A 62 -4.13 26.60 3.10
C MET A 62 -4.64 27.50 4.23
N ARG A 63 -4.59 26.98 5.45
CA ARG A 63 -5.03 27.66 6.66
C ARG A 63 -4.34 27.05 7.89
N PRO A 64 -4.22 27.79 9.01
CA PRO A 64 -3.68 27.25 10.24
C PRO A 64 -4.46 26.02 10.72
N ALA A 65 -3.75 24.98 11.13
CA ALA A 65 -4.35 23.71 11.53
C ALA A 65 -3.59 23.07 12.71
N ARG A 66 -4.27 22.16 13.41
CA ARG A 66 -3.72 21.23 14.40
C ARG A 66 -3.82 19.81 13.85
N ILE A 67 -3.00 18.92 14.42
CA ILE A 67 -2.99 17.50 14.09
C ILE A 67 -3.49 16.70 15.29
N ALA A 68 -4.40 15.77 15.05
CA ALA A 68 -4.76 14.68 15.96
C ALA A 68 -4.45 13.37 15.25
N ALA A 69 -3.55 12.55 15.78
CA ALA A 69 -3.16 11.28 15.17
C ALA A 69 -3.14 10.16 16.20
N ALA A 70 -3.57 8.98 15.78
CA ALA A 70 -3.61 7.81 16.65
C ALA A 70 -3.45 6.51 15.87
N VAL A 71 -3.02 5.49 16.60
CA VAL A 71 -3.16 4.08 16.22
C VAL A 71 -4.29 3.51 17.08
N VAL A 72 -5.24 2.83 16.45
CA VAL A 72 -6.43 2.27 17.10
C VAL A 72 -6.62 0.81 16.70
N PRO A 73 -7.34 0.01 17.50
CA PRO A 73 -7.73 -1.34 17.09
C PRO A 73 -8.46 -1.30 15.74
N ALA A 74 -8.00 -2.13 14.81
CA ALA A 74 -8.65 -2.32 13.52
C ALA A 74 -9.96 -3.12 13.72
N PRO A 75 -11.03 -2.82 12.96
CA PRO A 75 -12.23 -3.64 12.96
C PRO A 75 -11.91 -5.13 12.69
N PRO A 76 -12.52 -6.08 13.42
CA PRO A 76 -12.19 -7.50 13.33
C PRO A 76 -12.83 -8.17 12.09
N MET A 77 -12.49 -7.68 10.91
CA MET A 77 -13.10 -8.08 9.63
C MET A 77 -12.10 -8.59 8.59
N VAL A 78 -10.87 -8.88 9.02
CA VAL A 78 -9.78 -9.35 8.17
C VAL A 78 -9.03 -10.50 8.83
N ALA A 79 -8.41 -11.35 8.01
CA ALA A 79 -7.62 -12.50 8.41
C ALA A 79 -6.48 -12.77 7.42
N CYS A 80 -5.51 -13.58 7.83
CA CYS A 80 -4.43 -14.01 6.93
C CYS A 80 -5.04 -14.90 5.85
N ARG A 81 -4.82 -14.53 4.59
CA ARG A 81 -5.39 -15.23 3.44
C ARG A 81 -4.57 -16.45 3.01
N ARG A 82 -3.46 -16.74 3.70
CA ARG A 82 -2.55 -17.85 3.44
C ARG A 82 -2.71 -18.92 4.52
N ARG A 83 -3.00 -20.15 4.09
CA ARG A 83 -3.19 -21.33 4.94
C ARG A 83 -2.11 -22.36 4.61
N VAL A 84 -1.42 -22.90 5.60
CA VAL A 84 -0.29 -23.82 5.39
C VAL A 84 -0.67 -25.24 5.75
N SER A 85 -0.46 -26.18 4.83
CA SER A 85 -0.69 -27.60 5.09
C SER A 85 0.38 -28.20 6.01
N PRO A 86 0.16 -29.39 6.60
CA PRO A 86 1.19 -30.09 7.39
C PRO A 86 2.49 -30.34 6.62
N GLU A 87 2.42 -30.46 5.29
CA GLU A 87 3.55 -30.66 4.38
C GLU A 87 4.28 -29.34 4.06
N GLY A 88 3.79 -28.21 4.56
CA GLY A 88 4.38 -26.90 4.37
C GLY A 88 3.93 -26.18 3.09
N GLN A 89 2.89 -26.64 2.39
CA GLN A 89 2.37 -25.96 1.20
C GLN A 89 1.37 -24.86 1.59
N ALA A 90 1.55 -23.65 1.07
CA ALA A 90 0.62 -22.55 1.25
C ALA A 90 -0.49 -22.54 0.19
N TYR A 91 -1.71 -22.34 0.64
CA TYR A 91 -2.92 -22.17 -0.17
C TYR A 91 -3.58 -20.82 0.14
N MET A 92 -4.22 -20.21 -0.86
CA MET A 92 -5.16 -19.13 -0.59
C MET A 92 -6.35 -19.68 0.21
N VAL A 93 -6.88 -18.90 1.14
CA VAL A 93 -7.97 -19.32 2.05
C VAL A 93 -9.19 -19.89 1.32
N ARG A 94 -9.51 -19.40 0.11
CA ARG A 94 -10.64 -19.89 -0.70
C ARG A 94 -10.37 -21.21 -1.43
N THR A 95 -9.11 -21.63 -1.50
CA THR A 95 -8.66 -22.79 -2.28
C THR A 95 -7.92 -23.81 -1.43
N ALA A 96 -7.83 -23.58 -0.12
CA ALA A 96 -7.28 -24.54 0.82
C ALA A 96 -8.16 -25.81 0.83
N PRO A 97 -7.58 -27.01 0.67
CA PRO A 97 -8.34 -28.26 0.73
C PRO A 97 -8.98 -28.52 2.09
N ASP A 98 -8.36 -28.02 3.16
CA ASP A 98 -8.84 -28.12 4.53
C ASP A 98 -8.91 -26.72 5.16
N ALA A 99 -10.08 -26.36 5.69
CA ALA A 99 -10.31 -25.10 6.38
C ALA A 99 -9.52 -24.99 7.70
N ASN A 100 -9.04 -26.10 8.25
CA ASN A 100 -8.32 -26.14 9.52
C ASN A 100 -6.82 -25.83 9.43
N TYR A 101 -6.24 -25.82 8.21
CA TYR A 101 -4.83 -25.48 8.01
C TYR A 101 -4.48 -24.14 8.63
N PRO A 102 -3.49 -23.99 9.53
CA PRO A 102 -3.25 -22.74 10.26
C PRO A 102 -2.96 -21.53 9.35
N GLU A 103 -3.19 -20.32 9.89
CA GLU A 103 -2.72 -19.08 9.25
C GLU A 103 -1.19 -19.10 9.18
N GLU A 104 -0.62 -18.68 8.05
CA GLU A 104 0.84 -18.64 7.92
C GLU A 104 1.48 -17.55 8.80
N ASN A 105 0.89 -16.36 8.79
CA ASN A 105 1.48 -15.17 9.39
C ASN A 105 0.49 -14.45 10.30
N PRO A 106 0.97 -13.73 11.32
CA PRO A 106 0.13 -12.76 12.02
C PRO A 106 -0.26 -11.61 11.09
N ILE A 107 -1.44 -11.05 11.33
CA ILE A 107 -1.95 -9.87 10.62
C ILE A 107 -1.84 -8.60 11.47
N ASP A 108 -1.83 -7.44 10.82
CA ASP A 108 -1.96 -6.16 11.51
C ASP A 108 -3.39 -6.01 12.07
N ARG A 109 -3.50 -5.88 13.39
CA ARG A 109 -4.78 -5.69 14.10
C ARG A 109 -4.99 -4.24 14.54
N GLU A 110 -4.19 -3.33 14.00
CA GLU A 110 -4.26 -1.91 14.28
C GLU A 110 -4.37 -1.11 12.99
N MET A 111 -5.01 0.05 13.07
CA MET A 111 -5.09 1.02 11.97
C MET A 111 -4.65 2.39 12.46
N GLY A 112 -3.94 3.12 11.60
CA GLY A 112 -3.48 4.48 11.89
C GLY A 112 -4.36 5.51 11.19
N TYR A 113 -4.53 6.67 11.82
CA TYR A 113 -5.11 7.83 11.17
C TYR A 113 -4.49 9.14 11.65
N ILE A 114 -4.65 10.17 10.82
CA ILE A 114 -4.26 11.55 11.07
C ILE A 114 -5.45 12.41 10.67
N VAL A 115 -5.97 13.21 11.61
CA VAL A 115 -6.93 14.27 11.34
C VAL A 115 -6.21 15.60 11.42
N PHE A 116 -6.39 16.42 10.40
CA PHE A 116 -6.04 17.83 10.42
C PHE A 116 -7.30 18.63 10.76
N GLU A 117 -7.24 19.49 11.77
CA GLU A 117 -8.36 20.32 12.23
C GLU A 117 -7.98 21.80 12.16
N GLU A 118 -8.92 22.68 11.83
CA GLU A 118 -8.75 24.13 12.03
C GLU A 118 -8.57 24.43 13.52
N LEU A 119 -8.04 25.62 13.85
CA LEU A 119 -7.88 26.05 15.25
C LEU A 119 -9.22 26.10 16.02
N GLY A 120 -10.34 26.27 15.31
CA GLY A 120 -11.69 26.20 15.86
C GLY A 120 -12.27 24.79 16.04
N GLY A 121 -11.49 23.75 15.74
CA GLY A 121 -11.88 22.34 15.91
C GLY A 121 -12.64 21.72 14.73
N LYS A 122 -12.80 22.45 13.62
CA LYS A 122 -13.43 21.89 12.41
C LYS A 122 -12.45 20.96 11.68
N PRO A 123 -12.78 19.68 11.43
CA PRO A 123 -11.93 18.79 10.63
C PRO A 123 -11.76 19.27 9.19
N LEU A 124 -10.53 19.19 8.68
CA LEU A 124 -10.12 19.60 7.33
C LEU A 124 -9.81 18.41 6.43
N ALA A 125 -9.06 17.46 6.97
CA ALA A 125 -8.68 16.26 6.26
C ALA A 125 -8.53 15.08 7.23
N VAL A 126 -8.88 13.89 6.78
CA VAL A 126 -8.60 12.61 7.46
C VAL A 126 -7.75 11.76 6.53
N LEU A 127 -6.53 11.46 6.95
CA LEU A 127 -5.71 10.40 6.37
C LEU A 127 -5.87 9.16 7.24
N PHE A 128 -6.05 7.99 6.64
CA PHE A 128 -6.08 6.73 7.38
C PHE A 128 -5.48 5.60 6.57
N ASN A 129 -4.96 4.58 7.24
CA ASN A 129 -4.55 3.33 6.60
C ASN A 129 -5.27 2.14 7.24
N PHE A 130 -5.53 1.09 6.46
CA PHE A 130 -6.14 -0.15 6.95
C PHE A 130 -5.54 -1.34 6.20
N GLY A 131 -5.15 -2.38 6.93
CA GLY A 131 -4.48 -3.57 6.38
C GLY A 131 -5.45 -4.52 5.71
N CYS A 132 -5.86 -4.24 4.47
CA CYS A 132 -6.66 -5.15 3.66
C CYS A 132 -6.58 -4.79 2.17
N HIS A 133 -6.66 -5.80 1.32
CA HIS A 133 -6.89 -5.58 -0.11
C HIS A 133 -8.23 -4.87 -0.34
N ASN A 134 -8.19 -3.71 -1.00
CA ASN A 134 -9.37 -2.91 -1.35
C ASN A 134 -10.07 -3.47 -2.61
N ASN A 135 -10.59 -4.71 -2.52
CA ASN A 135 -11.10 -5.49 -3.65
C ASN A 135 -12.40 -6.27 -3.35
N MET A 136 -13.32 -5.71 -2.56
CA MET A 136 -14.65 -6.30 -2.36
C MET A 136 -15.58 -6.12 -3.55
N VAL A 137 -15.43 -5.00 -4.26
CA VAL A 137 -16.26 -4.63 -5.41
C VAL A 137 -15.59 -5.11 -6.70
N GLY A 138 -16.40 -5.76 -7.54
CA GLY A 138 -15.94 -6.35 -8.80
C GLY A 138 -15.86 -5.34 -9.95
N ARG A 139 -16.34 -5.77 -11.12
CA ARG A 139 -16.13 -5.14 -12.45
C ARG A 139 -16.85 -3.80 -12.69
N VAL A 140 -17.00 -2.96 -11.67
CA VAL A 140 -17.60 -1.63 -11.75
C VAL A 140 -16.66 -0.58 -11.17
N LEU A 141 -16.74 0.65 -11.66
CA LEU A 141 -15.97 1.76 -11.11
C LEU A 141 -16.43 2.02 -9.67
N SER A 142 -15.54 1.80 -8.71
CA SER A 142 -15.82 1.95 -7.29
C SER A 142 -14.53 2.29 -6.54
N ALA A 143 -14.65 3.11 -5.50
CA ALA A 143 -13.58 3.34 -4.53
C ALA A 143 -13.55 2.28 -3.40
N ASP A 144 -14.46 1.29 -3.48
CA ASP A 144 -14.53 0.11 -2.60
C ASP A 144 -14.62 0.51 -1.10
N MET A 145 -14.26 -0.38 -0.18
CA MET A 145 -14.45 -0.19 1.26
C MET A 145 -13.76 1.07 1.80
N PHE A 146 -12.62 1.47 1.23
CA PHE A 146 -11.93 2.70 1.62
C PHE A 146 -12.70 3.95 1.17
N GLY A 147 -13.26 3.92 -0.05
CA GLY A 147 -14.18 4.95 -0.52
C GLY A 147 -15.41 5.08 0.37
N ARG A 148 -16.01 3.94 0.76
CA ARG A 148 -17.16 3.90 1.68
C ARG A 148 -16.81 4.44 3.07
N ALA A 149 -15.63 4.15 3.60
CA ALA A 149 -15.16 4.75 4.84
C ALA A 149 -15.08 6.28 4.72
N GLY A 150 -14.52 6.78 3.61
CA GLY A 150 -14.48 8.21 3.32
C GLY A 150 -15.87 8.86 3.23
N GLU A 151 -16.85 8.19 2.62
CA GLU A 151 -18.25 8.66 2.56
C GLU A 151 -18.84 8.84 3.97
N VAL A 152 -18.68 7.84 4.83
CA VAL A 152 -19.17 7.89 6.22
C VAL A 152 -18.46 9.00 7.01
N LEU A 153 -17.15 9.16 6.85
CA LEU A 153 -16.40 10.24 7.50
C LEU A 153 -16.89 11.62 7.07
N ARG A 154 -17.14 11.84 5.77
CA ARG A 154 -17.70 13.10 5.25
C ARG A 154 -19.12 13.36 5.73
N GLU A 155 -19.94 12.32 5.83
CA GLU A 155 -21.28 12.45 6.40
C GLU A 155 -21.24 12.91 7.87
N LYS A 156 -20.31 12.39 8.67
CA LYS A 156 -20.24 12.67 10.11
C LYS A 156 -19.42 13.90 10.49
N LEU A 157 -18.37 14.21 9.74
CA LEU A 157 -17.45 15.31 10.04
C LEU A 157 -17.66 16.54 9.16
N GLY A 158 -18.54 16.45 8.14
CA GLY A 158 -18.87 17.54 7.23
C GLY A 158 -17.91 17.65 6.05
N ASP A 159 -17.62 18.89 5.63
CA ASP A 159 -16.73 19.20 4.51
C ASP A 159 -15.26 18.91 4.87
N VAL A 160 -14.90 17.62 4.81
CA VAL A 160 -13.58 17.08 5.14
C VAL A 160 -13.02 16.29 3.94
N ALA A 161 -11.75 16.49 3.61
CA ALA A 161 -11.07 15.64 2.65
C ALA A 161 -10.76 14.27 3.29
N THR A 162 -10.88 13.17 2.55
CA THR A 162 -10.55 11.84 3.08
C THR A 162 -9.58 11.14 2.14
N VAL A 163 -8.47 10.68 2.67
CA VAL A 163 -7.41 10.00 1.92
C VAL A 163 -7.12 8.67 2.61
N SER A 164 -7.32 7.57 1.87
CA SER A 164 -6.94 6.23 2.32
C SER A 164 -5.55 5.89 1.80
N LEU A 165 -4.67 5.44 2.68
CA LEU A 165 -3.37 4.89 2.37
C LEU A 165 -3.44 3.36 2.49
N ALA A 166 -2.91 2.64 1.51
CA ALA A 166 -2.84 1.18 1.60
C ALA A 166 -1.84 0.79 2.70
N ALA A 167 -2.25 0.05 3.73
CA ALA A 167 -1.31 -0.49 4.71
C ALA A 167 -0.77 -1.86 4.22
N PRO A 168 0.43 -2.28 4.65
CA PRO A 168 0.98 -3.61 4.36
C PRO A 168 -0.01 -4.74 4.58
N CYS A 169 -0.52 -5.31 3.48
CA CYS A 169 -1.62 -6.27 3.52
C CYS A 169 -1.50 -7.38 2.47
N GLY A 170 -0.30 -7.60 1.92
CA GLY A 170 -0.04 -8.54 0.83
C GLY A 170 -0.57 -9.96 1.05
N ASP A 171 -0.68 -10.39 2.32
CA ASP A 171 -1.20 -11.68 2.76
C ASP A 171 -2.52 -11.60 3.54
N VAL A 172 -3.26 -10.49 3.44
CA VAL A 172 -4.50 -10.25 4.20
C VAL A 172 -5.72 -10.15 3.28
N SER A 173 -6.85 -10.69 3.74
CA SER A 173 -8.15 -10.53 3.08
C SER A 173 -9.29 -10.43 4.09
N PHE A 174 -10.48 -10.08 3.60
CA PHE A 174 -11.74 -10.08 4.37
C PHE A 174 -12.41 -11.47 4.44
N MET A 175 -11.67 -12.54 4.16
CA MET A 175 -12.15 -13.91 4.21
C MET A 175 -11.67 -14.58 5.48
N GLY A 176 -12.61 -15.18 6.23
CA GLY A 176 -12.34 -15.93 7.44
C GLY A 176 -11.78 -17.31 7.16
N LEU A 177 -11.37 -17.98 8.24
CA LEU A 177 -10.73 -19.30 8.19
C LEU A 177 -11.64 -20.39 7.60
N ASP A 178 -12.95 -20.21 7.72
CA ASP A 178 -13.97 -21.09 7.15
C ASP A 178 -14.29 -20.79 5.67
N GLY A 179 -13.53 -19.89 5.04
CA GLY A 179 -13.72 -19.48 3.66
C GLY A 179 -14.92 -18.56 3.44
N LYS A 180 -15.59 -18.08 4.49
CA LYS A 180 -16.69 -17.11 4.39
C LYS A 180 -16.18 -15.69 4.59
N LYS A 181 -16.95 -14.70 4.13
CA LYS A 181 -16.59 -13.29 4.36
C LYS A 181 -16.77 -12.96 5.84
N LEU A 182 -15.82 -12.22 6.43
CA LEU A 182 -15.90 -11.70 7.80
C LEU A 182 -16.75 -10.44 7.91
N VAL A 183 -17.14 -9.87 6.77
CA VAL A 183 -17.97 -8.67 6.65
C VAL A 183 -18.84 -8.80 5.41
N SER A 184 -20.08 -8.30 5.46
CA SER A 184 -21.09 -8.55 4.44
C SER A 184 -20.70 -7.98 3.07
N ASP A 185 -20.30 -6.72 3.06
CA ASP A 185 -20.12 -5.89 1.87
C ASP A 185 -19.20 -4.69 2.17
N GLU A 186 -18.86 -3.94 1.12
CA GLU A 186 -17.97 -2.78 1.18
C GLU A 186 -18.57 -1.63 2.01
N HIS A 187 -19.90 -1.52 2.12
CA HIS A 187 -20.54 -0.50 2.93
C HIS A 187 -20.42 -0.81 4.43
N ALA A 188 -20.60 -2.08 4.82
CA ALA A 188 -20.37 -2.54 6.18
C ALA A 188 -18.90 -2.39 6.58
N ALA A 189 -17.98 -2.73 5.69
CA ALA A 189 -16.55 -2.54 5.91
C ALA A 189 -16.20 -1.04 6.06
N GLY A 190 -16.73 -0.18 5.17
CA GLY A 190 -16.53 1.26 5.24
C GLY A 190 -17.06 1.87 6.55
N ARG A 191 -18.26 1.49 6.99
CA ARG A 191 -18.81 1.91 8.29
C ARG A 191 -17.94 1.48 9.46
N ALA A 192 -17.41 0.25 9.43
CA ALA A 192 -16.57 -0.26 10.51
C ALA A 192 -15.24 0.51 10.61
N ILE A 193 -14.58 0.77 9.48
CA ILE A 193 -13.34 1.56 9.42
C ILE A 193 -13.57 2.98 9.92
N ALA A 194 -14.61 3.65 9.40
CA ALA A 194 -14.95 5.01 9.82
C ALA A 194 -15.35 5.06 11.30
N GLY A 195 -16.09 4.06 11.78
CA GLY A 195 -16.50 3.95 13.18
C GLY A 195 -15.31 3.91 14.14
N ALA A 196 -14.28 3.12 13.83
CA ALA A 196 -13.06 3.05 14.66
C ALA A 196 -12.36 4.42 14.78
N ILE A 197 -12.32 5.19 13.69
CA ILE A 197 -11.77 6.55 13.70
C ILE A 197 -12.66 7.49 14.51
N LEU A 198 -13.96 7.53 14.22
CA LEU A 198 -14.93 8.44 14.84
C LEU A 198 -15.06 8.22 16.35
N GLU A 199 -14.94 6.98 16.84
CA GLU A 199 -15.01 6.67 18.27
C GLU A 199 -13.76 7.15 19.04
N SER A 200 -12.59 7.05 18.40
CA SER A 200 -11.31 7.43 18.99
C SER A 200 -11.07 8.94 18.92
N PHE A 201 -11.42 9.56 17.80
CA PHE A 201 -11.02 10.93 17.45
C PHE A 201 -11.31 12.00 18.51
N PRO A 202 -12.46 12.02 19.22
CA PRO A 202 -12.71 13.00 20.28
C PRO A 202 -11.74 12.91 21.47
N LYS A 203 -11.05 11.77 21.64
CA LYS A 203 -10.18 11.46 22.79
C LYS A 203 -8.70 11.70 22.49
N VAL A 204 -8.34 11.95 21.24
CA VAL A 204 -6.94 12.09 20.80
C VAL A 204 -6.40 13.48 21.14
N GLU A 205 -5.16 13.56 21.62
CA GLU A 205 -4.53 14.84 21.89
C GLU A 205 -4.24 15.60 20.58
N ARG A 206 -4.45 16.92 20.60
CA ARG A 206 -4.13 17.79 19.48
C ARG A 206 -2.74 18.37 19.66
N SER A 207 -1.95 18.36 18.60
CA SER A 207 -0.63 18.97 18.54
C SER A 207 -0.53 19.98 17.39
N GLU A 208 0.39 20.93 17.50
CA GLU A 208 0.67 21.87 16.40
C GLU A 208 1.67 21.28 15.40
N PRO A 209 1.39 21.31 14.09
CA PRO A 209 2.35 20.92 13.07
C PRO A 209 3.45 21.98 12.97
N ARG A 210 4.60 21.73 13.59
CA ARG A 210 5.73 22.69 13.58
C ARG A 210 6.45 22.75 12.24
N ALA A 211 6.99 21.62 11.81
CA ALA A 211 7.77 21.49 10.59
C ALA A 211 7.52 20.13 9.94
N VAL A 212 7.58 20.11 8.62
CA VAL A 212 7.52 18.89 7.81
C VAL A 212 8.96 18.50 7.46
N HIS A 213 9.32 17.27 7.78
CA HIS A 213 10.63 16.70 7.48
C HIS A 213 10.45 15.53 6.52
N VAL A 214 11.31 15.45 5.52
CA VAL A 214 11.22 14.45 4.46
C VAL A 214 12.60 13.83 4.24
N SER A 215 12.63 12.52 4.06
CA SER A 215 13.81 11.78 3.60
C SER A 215 13.36 10.71 2.64
N SER A 216 14.11 10.49 1.57
CA SER A 216 13.82 9.45 0.58
C SER A 216 15.11 8.74 0.18
N VAL A 217 15.00 7.43 -0.01
CA VAL A 217 16.09 6.58 -0.51
C VAL A 217 15.55 5.75 -1.67
N VAL A 218 16.22 5.82 -2.81
CA VAL A 218 16.00 4.89 -3.92
C VAL A 218 17.06 3.81 -3.86
N ARG A 219 16.64 2.55 -3.67
CA ARG A 219 17.51 1.38 -3.71
C ARG A 219 17.19 0.51 -4.90
N ARG A 220 18.21 0.15 -5.66
CA ARG A 220 18.08 -0.85 -6.72
C ARG A 220 18.13 -2.26 -6.12
N ILE A 221 16.98 -2.94 -6.08
CA ILE A 221 16.86 -4.32 -5.58
C ILE A 221 16.84 -5.29 -6.77
N PRO A 222 17.67 -6.36 -6.78
CA PRO A 222 17.67 -7.32 -7.86
C PRO A 222 16.36 -8.10 -7.92
N ASP A 223 15.92 -8.41 -9.13
CA ASP A 223 14.92 -9.45 -9.32
C ASP A 223 15.52 -10.82 -8.99
N ARG A 224 14.69 -11.79 -8.61
CA ARG A 224 15.16 -13.17 -8.39
C ARG A 224 15.86 -13.70 -9.65
N PRO A 225 16.88 -14.56 -9.58
CA PRO A 225 17.36 -15.29 -10.76
C PRO A 225 16.31 -16.34 -11.18
N TYR A 226 16.44 -16.90 -12.39
CA TYR A 226 15.57 -18.01 -12.82
C TYR A 226 15.68 -19.18 -11.82
N ASP A 227 14.54 -19.64 -11.33
CA ASP A 227 14.39 -20.83 -10.50
C ASP A 227 13.08 -21.50 -10.92
N PRO A 228 13.09 -22.77 -11.40
CA PRO A 228 11.86 -23.48 -11.74
C PRO A 228 10.85 -23.52 -10.59
N ALA A 229 11.29 -23.53 -9.33
CA ALA A 229 10.41 -23.58 -8.16
C ALA A 229 9.65 -22.26 -7.90
N ASP A 230 10.11 -21.15 -8.49
CA ASP A 230 9.43 -19.86 -8.40
C ASP A 230 8.22 -19.76 -9.36
N PHE A 231 8.07 -20.71 -10.28
CA PHE A 231 6.96 -20.77 -11.24
C PHE A 231 6.08 -21.96 -10.90
N VAL A 232 4.77 -21.72 -10.74
CA VAL A 232 3.82 -22.78 -10.44
C VAL A 232 2.66 -22.76 -11.40
N TYR A 233 2.41 -23.94 -11.96
CA TYR A 233 1.34 -24.24 -12.90
C TYR A 233 0.11 -24.87 -12.23
N ASP A 234 0.14 -25.01 -10.91
CA ASP A 234 -0.74 -25.85 -10.10
C ASP A 234 -1.31 -25.09 -8.87
N GLN A 235 -2.65 -25.07 -8.82
CA GLN A 235 -3.57 -25.01 -7.66
C GLN A 235 -3.52 -23.89 -6.61
N GLY A 236 -2.55 -22.97 -6.65
CA GLY A 236 -2.51 -21.84 -5.72
C GLY A 236 -3.73 -20.89 -5.78
N ARG A 237 -4.49 -20.90 -6.90
CA ARG A 237 -5.81 -20.25 -7.02
C ARG A 237 -6.90 -21.19 -7.58
N GLY A 238 -6.73 -22.49 -7.38
CA GLY A 238 -7.68 -23.50 -7.80
C GLY A 238 -7.19 -24.37 -8.97
N SER A 239 -7.87 -25.50 -9.15
CA SER A 239 -7.45 -26.61 -9.99
C SER A 239 -8.31 -26.84 -11.22
N SER A 240 -9.29 -25.95 -11.46
CA SER A 240 -10.17 -26.06 -12.62
C SER A 240 -9.39 -25.82 -13.93
N PRO A 241 -9.81 -26.41 -15.06
CA PRO A 241 -9.17 -26.16 -16.36
C PRO A 241 -9.06 -24.68 -16.71
N ALA A 242 -10.08 -23.88 -16.35
CA ALA A 242 -10.06 -22.43 -16.56
C ALA A 242 -9.02 -21.71 -15.68
N ALA A 243 -8.87 -22.12 -14.41
CA ALA A 243 -7.84 -21.57 -13.53
C ALA A 243 -6.45 -21.92 -14.05
N LEU A 244 -6.22 -23.17 -14.46
CA LEU A 244 -4.95 -23.62 -15.03
C LEU A 244 -4.60 -22.87 -16.32
N ALA A 245 -5.57 -22.68 -17.23
CA ALA A 245 -5.36 -21.90 -18.45
C ALA A 245 -4.99 -20.43 -18.14
N PHE A 246 -5.67 -19.82 -17.17
CA PHE A 246 -5.33 -18.47 -16.71
C PHE A 246 -3.92 -18.41 -16.09
N HIS A 247 -3.53 -19.41 -15.29
CA HIS A 247 -2.19 -19.49 -14.72
C HIS A 247 -1.10 -19.61 -15.79
N LYS A 248 -1.31 -20.45 -16.80
CA LYS A 248 -0.38 -20.59 -17.94
C LYS A 248 -0.16 -19.26 -18.65
N LEU A 249 -1.23 -18.57 -19.03
CA LEU A 249 -1.16 -17.25 -19.68
C LEU A 249 -0.43 -16.21 -18.81
N ARG A 250 -0.47 -16.36 -17.49
CA ARG A 250 0.17 -15.43 -16.56
C ARG A 250 1.65 -15.73 -16.34
N TYR A 251 2.05 -17.00 -16.23
CA TYR A 251 3.40 -17.40 -15.80
C TYR A 251 4.31 -17.85 -16.94
N GLU A 252 3.79 -18.51 -17.99
CA GLU A 252 4.63 -19.02 -19.09
C GLU A 252 5.40 -17.90 -19.82
N PRO A 253 4.78 -16.74 -20.17
CA PRO A 253 5.51 -15.65 -20.82
C PRO A 253 6.60 -15.05 -19.93
N GLU A 254 6.34 -14.92 -18.62
CA GLU A 254 7.37 -14.46 -17.68
C GLU A 254 8.51 -15.48 -17.60
N GLU A 255 8.21 -16.78 -17.48
CA GLU A 255 9.25 -17.80 -17.38
C GLU A 255 10.15 -17.79 -18.61
N ALA A 256 9.56 -17.75 -19.80
CA ALA A 256 10.30 -17.64 -21.06
C ALA A 256 11.18 -16.39 -21.09
N ALA A 257 10.65 -15.23 -20.68
CA ALA A 257 11.41 -13.98 -20.61
C ALA A 257 12.54 -14.04 -19.58
N VAL A 258 12.30 -14.62 -18.40
CA VAL A 258 13.27 -14.76 -17.31
C VAL A 258 14.45 -15.66 -17.69
N ARG A 259 14.19 -16.72 -18.47
CA ARG A 259 15.23 -17.66 -18.92
C ARG A 259 16.24 -17.04 -19.87
N VAL A 260 15.82 -16.03 -20.64
CA VAL A 260 16.66 -15.38 -21.66
C VAL A 260 17.13 -13.98 -21.26
N ARG A 261 16.41 -13.31 -20.35
CA ARG A 261 16.83 -12.02 -19.81
C ARG A 261 17.97 -12.24 -18.81
N GLY A 262 18.99 -11.39 -18.88
CA GLY A 262 20.03 -11.35 -17.84
C GLY A 262 19.45 -10.86 -16.50
N GLN A 263 20.34 -10.61 -15.53
CA GLN A 263 19.93 -10.04 -14.25
C GLN A 263 19.23 -8.69 -14.45
N THR A 264 18.02 -8.57 -13.91
CA THR A 264 17.22 -7.34 -13.90
C THR A 264 17.01 -6.83 -12.48
N TYR A 265 16.55 -5.58 -12.34
CA TYR A 265 16.38 -4.90 -11.07
C TYR A 265 15.09 -4.07 -11.05
N CYS A 266 14.57 -3.78 -9.85
CA CYS A 266 13.55 -2.76 -9.60
C CYS A 266 14.20 -1.61 -8.80
N ASP A 267 13.93 -0.37 -9.19
CA ASP A 267 14.24 0.78 -8.33
C ASP A 267 13.11 0.89 -7.29
N VAL A 268 13.48 0.78 -6.02
CA VAL A 268 12.59 0.77 -4.86
C VAL A 268 12.80 2.07 -4.09
N GLU A 269 11.84 2.99 -4.22
CA GLU A 269 11.84 4.25 -3.49
C GLU A 269 11.11 4.09 -2.16
N ILE A 270 11.79 4.39 -1.06
CA ILE A 270 11.22 4.43 0.29
C ILE A 270 11.32 5.87 0.78
N GLN A 271 10.18 6.47 1.12
CA GLN A 271 10.11 7.86 1.58
C GLN A 271 9.48 7.92 2.97
N ALA A 272 10.06 8.72 3.86
CA ALA A 272 9.45 9.09 5.13
C ALA A 272 9.11 10.58 5.16
N ILE A 273 7.94 10.89 5.70
CA ILE A 273 7.46 12.25 5.97
C ILE A 273 7.08 12.32 7.45
N ALA A 274 7.68 13.24 8.20
CA ALA A 274 7.39 13.43 9.61
C ALA A 274 6.87 14.84 9.90
N ILE A 275 5.82 14.91 10.73
CA ILE A 275 5.20 16.15 11.20
C ILE A 275 4.93 16.01 12.70
N GLY A 276 5.73 16.69 13.52
CA GLY A 276 5.68 16.52 14.97
C GLY A 276 5.96 15.07 15.38
N SER A 277 5.10 14.48 16.20
CA SER A 277 5.22 13.10 16.70
C SER A 277 4.69 12.02 15.76
N VAL A 278 4.32 12.40 14.52
CA VAL A 278 3.71 11.52 13.54
C VAL A 278 4.63 11.35 12.34
N ALA A 279 4.77 10.13 11.85
CA ALA A 279 5.45 9.85 10.59
C ALA A 279 4.60 8.97 9.66
N ILE A 280 4.75 9.22 8.36
CA ILE A 280 4.30 8.34 7.29
C ILE A 280 5.56 7.79 6.63
N VAL A 281 5.63 6.47 6.44
CA VAL A 281 6.71 5.83 5.67
C VAL A 281 6.09 5.01 4.54
N THR A 282 6.67 5.12 3.36
CA THR A 282 6.06 4.64 2.13
C THR A 282 6.94 3.63 1.40
N ASN A 283 6.34 2.71 0.65
CA ASN A 283 7.06 1.75 -0.18
C ASN A 283 6.27 1.37 -1.46
N PRO A 284 6.94 0.84 -2.50
CA PRO A 284 6.32 0.52 -3.78
C PRO A 284 5.88 -0.94 -3.92
N ALA A 285 5.92 -1.75 -2.86
CA ALA A 285 5.61 -3.17 -2.89
C ALA A 285 4.24 -3.47 -2.26
N GLU A 286 3.73 -4.69 -2.45
CA GLU A 286 2.68 -5.27 -1.59
C GLU A 286 3.38 -6.10 -0.51
N LEU A 287 3.72 -5.47 0.61
CA LEU A 287 4.41 -6.11 1.72
C LEU A 287 3.46 -7.04 2.47
N PHE A 288 3.95 -8.19 2.92
CA PHE A 288 3.23 -8.97 3.93
C PHE A 288 3.06 -8.17 5.22
N SER A 289 1.95 -8.35 5.93
CA SER A 289 1.58 -7.51 7.08
C SER A 289 2.63 -7.52 8.19
N ILE A 290 3.37 -8.61 8.34
CA ILE A 290 4.45 -8.70 9.33
C ILE A 290 5.52 -7.61 9.12
N PHE A 291 5.86 -7.25 7.88
CA PHE A 291 6.84 -6.19 7.63
C PHE A 291 6.32 -4.81 8.06
N GLY A 292 5.04 -4.52 7.80
CA GLY A 292 4.39 -3.31 8.28
C GLY A 292 4.36 -3.22 9.81
N LEU A 293 4.05 -4.32 10.48
CA LEU A 293 4.11 -4.45 11.94
C LEU A 293 5.53 -4.21 12.46
N THR A 294 6.54 -4.78 11.81
CA THR A 294 7.95 -4.62 12.19
C THR A 294 8.38 -3.15 12.07
N ILE A 295 8.07 -2.49 10.95
CA ILE A 295 8.38 -1.07 10.73
C ILE A 295 7.71 -0.22 11.81
N ARG A 296 6.42 -0.42 12.06
CA ARG A 296 5.66 0.35 13.06
C ARG A 296 6.23 0.18 14.46
N ARG A 297 6.54 -1.07 14.87
CA ARG A 297 7.08 -1.39 16.21
C ARG A 297 8.48 -0.85 16.45
N GLN A 298 9.30 -0.80 15.41
CA GLN A 298 10.68 -0.31 15.51
C GLN A 298 10.81 1.19 15.16
N SER A 299 9.70 1.83 14.81
CA SER A 299 9.70 3.24 14.43
C SER A 299 10.09 4.13 15.61
N PRO A 300 10.88 5.19 15.38
CA PRO A 300 11.16 6.20 16.38
C PRO A 300 9.96 7.12 16.72
N PHE A 301 8.84 7.01 15.99
CA PHE A 301 7.68 7.89 16.15
C PHE A 301 6.54 7.21 16.93
N PRO A 302 5.91 7.91 17.88
CA PRO A 302 4.73 7.40 18.60
C PRO A 302 3.59 6.94 17.67
N VAL A 303 3.37 7.65 16.57
CA VAL A 303 2.40 7.27 15.54
C VAL A 303 3.13 7.15 14.20
N THR A 304 3.14 5.94 13.66
CA THR A 304 3.72 5.65 12.34
C THR A 304 2.70 5.00 11.43
N ILE A 305 2.39 5.67 10.33
CA ILE A 305 1.57 5.14 9.26
C ILE A 305 2.49 4.54 8.20
N VAL A 306 2.37 3.23 7.99
CA VAL A 306 3.07 2.55 6.89
C VAL A 306 2.12 2.51 5.69
N SER A 307 2.56 3.08 4.58
CA SER A 307 1.84 3.10 3.30
C SER A 307 2.59 2.24 2.28
N GLU A 308 1.88 1.36 1.60
CA GLU A 308 2.40 0.57 0.50
C GLU A 308 1.86 1.07 -0.84
N LEU A 309 2.29 0.46 -1.95
CA LEU A 309 1.89 0.87 -3.30
C LEU A 309 2.10 2.37 -3.60
N THR A 310 3.14 2.97 -3.02
CA THR A 310 3.46 4.39 -3.14
C THR A 310 4.77 4.57 -3.92
N ASN A 311 4.83 5.60 -4.78
CA ASN A 311 5.99 5.96 -5.62
C ASN A 311 6.54 4.85 -6.56
N GLY A 312 5.90 3.69 -6.65
CA GLY A 312 6.38 2.58 -7.46
C GLY A 312 5.50 1.33 -7.34
N TYR A 313 5.70 0.36 -8.23
CA TYR A 313 5.05 -0.95 -8.13
C TYR A 313 6.08 -2.04 -8.41
N CYS A 314 6.45 -2.83 -7.39
CA CYS A 314 7.35 -3.97 -7.53
C CYS A 314 6.68 -5.31 -7.16
N GLY A 315 5.34 -5.35 -7.06
CA GLY A 315 4.56 -6.54 -6.71
C GLY A 315 4.65 -6.93 -5.23
N TYR A 316 4.16 -8.13 -4.91
CA TYR A 316 4.25 -8.79 -3.62
C TYR A 316 5.69 -9.02 -3.18
N VAL A 317 5.91 -8.72 -1.90
CA VAL A 317 7.14 -9.02 -1.16
C VAL A 317 6.75 -9.89 0.05
N PRO A 318 6.79 -11.22 -0.13
CA PRO A 318 6.62 -12.19 0.94
C PRO A 318 7.81 -12.25 1.89
N THR A 319 7.63 -12.94 3.02
CA THR A 319 8.74 -13.32 3.88
C THR A 319 9.60 -14.41 3.24
N ARG A 320 10.88 -14.52 3.66
CA ARG A 320 11.75 -15.65 3.31
C ARG A 320 11.12 -17.00 3.62
N GLN A 321 10.35 -17.09 4.71
CA GLN A 321 9.67 -18.32 5.10
C GLN A 321 8.50 -18.62 4.16
N SER A 322 7.71 -17.62 3.80
CA SER A 322 6.59 -17.76 2.86
C SER A 322 7.04 -18.27 1.50
N PHE A 323 8.22 -17.85 1.01
CA PHE A 323 8.81 -18.41 -0.22
C PHE A 323 9.05 -19.92 -0.14
N LYS A 324 9.34 -20.48 1.03
CA LYS A 324 9.52 -21.94 1.19
C LYS A 324 8.19 -22.68 1.11
N HIS A 325 7.10 -22.04 1.52
CA HIS A 325 5.76 -22.62 1.46
C HIS A 325 5.06 -22.40 0.11
N GLY A 326 5.61 -21.54 -0.75
CA GLY A 326 5.00 -21.21 -2.05
C GLY A 326 3.71 -20.40 -1.92
N GLY A 327 2.77 -20.60 -2.84
CA GLY A 327 1.49 -19.88 -2.90
C GLY A 327 1.54 -18.60 -3.73
N TYR A 328 0.36 -18.05 -4.03
CA TYR A 328 0.14 -17.00 -5.05
C TYR A 328 1.13 -15.85 -4.97
N GLU A 329 1.32 -15.25 -3.80
CA GLU A 329 2.16 -14.06 -3.61
C GLU A 329 3.66 -14.33 -3.79
N THR A 330 4.07 -15.60 -3.77
CA THR A 330 5.48 -16.00 -3.92
C THR A 330 5.84 -16.33 -5.36
N TYR A 331 4.83 -16.65 -6.18
CA TYR A 331 5.04 -17.07 -7.56
C TYR A 331 5.48 -15.91 -8.43
N ARG A 332 6.42 -16.21 -9.31
CA ARG A 332 7.17 -15.21 -10.03
C ARG A 332 6.43 -14.69 -11.25
N THR A 333 6.11 -13.40 -11.21
CA THR A 333 5.86 -12.55 -12.38
C THR A 333 6.22 -11.11 -12.05
N VAL A 334 6.46 -10.29 -13.08
CA VAL A 334 6.59 -8.83 -12.90
C VAL A 334 5.34 -8.19 -12.26
N TYR A 335 4.18 -8.86 -12.30
CA TYR A 335 2.91 -8.40 -11.74
C TYR A 335 2.54 -9.03 -10.39
N THR A 336 3.25 -10.06 -9.96
CA THR A 336 2.94 -10.81 -8.74
C THR A 336 4.11 -10.67 -7.79
N SER A 337 5.25 -11.31 -8.03
CA SER A 337 6.42 -11.14 -7.16
C SER A 337 7.69 -11.29 -7.98
N ARG A 338 8.57 -10.28 -7.94
CA ARG A 338 9.77 -10.24 -8.77
C ARG A 338 11.08 -10.09 -7.99
N LEU A 339 11.05 -9.36 -6.87
CA LEU A 339 12.24 -8.98 -6.11
C LEU A 339 12.88 -10.17 -5.41
N ALA A 340 14.17 -10.08 -5.14
CA ALA A 340 14.95 -11.03 -4.34
C ALA A 340 14.21 -11.48 -3.06
N LYS A 341 14.43 -12.73 -2.63
CA LYS A 341 13.67 -13.37 -1.52
C LYS A 341 13.87 -12.66 -0.17
N ASP A 342 14.84 -11.75 -0.09
CA ASP A 342 15.19 -10.92 1.05
C ASP A 342 14.77 -9.46 0.93
N ALA A 343 14.07 -9.08 -0.15
CA ALA A 343 13.66 -7.70 -0.40
C ALA A 343 12.79 -7.13 0.72
N GLY A 344 12.00 -7.96 1.41
CA GLY A 344 11.20 -7.52 2.56
C GLY A 344 12.06 -7.02 3.72
N ASP A 345 13.12 -7.76 4.06
CA ASP A 345 14.07 -7.36 5.10
C ASP A 345 14.77 -6.05 4.69
N GLN A 346 15.22 -5.94 3.44
CA GLN A 346 15.84 -4.73 2.91
C GLN A 346 14.90 -3.51 2.97
N ILE A 347 13.61 -3.67 2.62
CA ILE A 347 12.62 -2.60 2.68
C ILE A 347 12.36 -2.17 4.13
N VAL A 348 12.31 -3.10 5.09
CA VAL A 348 12.20 -2.77 6.52
C VAL A 348 13.40 -1.94 6.97
N ASP A 349 14.62 -2.38 6.65
CA ASP A 349 15.84 -1.69 7.07
C ASP A 349 15.89 -0.25 6.52
N ILE A 350 15.60 -0.08 5.22
CA ILE A 350 15.56 1.25 4.58
C ILE A 350 14.43 2.10 5.18
N SER A 351 13.27 1.52 5.46
CA SER A 351 12.15 2.24 6.10
C SER A 351 12.56 2.81 7.46
N LEU A 352 13.28 2.02 8.26
CA LEU A 352 13.77 2.46 9.56
C LEU A 352 14.92 3.48 9.44
N GLU A 353 15.75 3.37 8.40
CA GLU A 353 16.77 4.36 8.04
C GLU A 353 16.14 5.73 7.78
N VAL A 354 15.19 5.83 6.84
CA VAL A 354 14.57 7.12 6.49
C VAL A 354 13.74 7.69 7.64
N LEU A 355 13.11 6.85 8.47
CA LEU A 355 12.40 7.29 9.69
C LEU A 355 13.36 7.91 10.71
N ARG A 356 14.52 7.28 10.96
CA ARG A 356 15.54 7.84 11.86
C ARG A 356 16.17 9.11 11.28
N ALA A 357 16.30 9.20 9.96
CA ALA A 357 16.79 10.39 9.29
C ALA A 357 15.85 11.58 9.56
N VAL A 358 14.54 11.45 9.29
CA VAL A 358 13.58 12.54 9.56
C VAL A 358 13.45 12.87 11.05
N GLN A 359 13.57 11.89 11.95
CA GLN A 359 13.64 12.16 13.40
C GLN A 359 14.88 13.00 13.77
N THR A 360 16.03 12.69 13.16
CA THR A 360 17.28 13.44 13.39
C THR A 360 17.16 14.86 12.84
N GLN A 361 16.53 15.04 11.68
CA GLN A 361 16.24 16.36 11.12
C GLN A 361 15.34 17.19 12.06
N GLN A 362 14.30 16.58 12.64
CA GLN A 362 13.43 17.21 13.65
C GLN A 362 14.20 17.64 14.91
N ALA A 363 15.09 16.78 15.42
CA ALA A 363 15.84 17.06 16.64
C ALA A 363 16.91 18.15 16.45
N THR A 364 17.51 18.24 15.27
CA THR A 364 18.66 19.14 15.00
C THR A 364 18.28 20.41 14.25
N GLY A 365 17.09 20.46 13.63
CA GLY A 365 16.67 21.56 12.76
C GLY A 365 17.48 21.68 11.46
N LYS A 366 18.30 20.68 11.11
CA LYS A 366 19.16 20.65 9.92
C LYS A 366 18.83 19.43 9.06
N PRO A 367 18.89 19.53 7.71
CA PRO A 367 18.78 18.37 6.85
C PRO A 367 19.92 17.37 7.13
N THR A 368 19.64 16.08 7.01
CA THR A 368 20.64 15.01 7.11
C THR A 368 21.51 15.01 5.85
N ARG A 369 22.81 14.73 6.01
CA ARG A 369 23.85 14.93 4.99
C ARG A 369 23.70 14.13 3.68
N ASP A 370 22.68 13.27 3.56
CA ASP A 370 22.46 12.39 2.41
C ASP A 370 21.43 12.91 1.38
N ASP A 371 20.77 14.04 1.63
CA ASP A 371 19.85 14.69 0.65
C ASP A 371 20.59 15.43 -0.49
N ALA A 372 21.88 15.13 -0.69
CA ALA A 372 22.74 15.76 -1.69
C ALA A 372 23.38 14.72 -2.62
N ARG A 373 22.57 13.91 -3.32
CA ARG A 373 23.02 13.16 -4.51
C ARG A 373 21.94 13.03 -5.56
#